data_AF-A0A329E6Y6-F1
#
_entry.id   AF-A0A329E6Y6-F1
#
_cell.length_a   1.000
_cell.length_b   1.000
_cell.length_c   1.000
_cell.angle_alpha   90.00
_cell.angle_beta   90.00
_cell.angle_gamma   90.00
#
_symmetry.space_group_name_H-M   'P 1'
#
loop_
_entity.id
_entity.type
_entity.pdbx_description
1 polymer ?
#
loop_
_entity_poly.entity_id
_entity_poly.type
_entity_poly.pdbx_seq_one_letter_code
_entity_poly.pdbx_strand_id
1 'polypeptide(L)' 'MKLKPQTNQEYSVSITLEELARQTCIPLSEAKEAIKELEERKLITVISHPLSVPRYIINLKEIERQAGTIRTRGA' A
#
# COMPACT_ATOMS: atom_id res chain seq x y z
N MET A 1 16.39 -16.65 27.08
CA MET A 1 16.33 -15.29 26.49
C MET A 1 15.10 -15.21 25.60
N LYS A 2 14.10 -14.41 25.96
CA LYS A 2 12.88 -14.25 25.14
C LYS A 2 13.17 -13.22 24.05
N LEU A 3 13.31 -13.66 22.81
CA LEU A 3 13.38 -12.80 21.63
C LEU A 3 12.10 -11.96 21.60
N LYS A 4 12.24 -10.64 21.82
CA LYS A 4 11.14 -9.72 21.56
C LYS A 4 10.85 -9.79 20.06
N PRO A 5 9.61 -10.03 19.62
CA PRO A 5 9.29 -9.88 18.22
C PRO A 5 9.51 -8.40 17.91
N GLN A 6 10.52 -8.10 17.08
CA GLN A 6 10.61 -6.79 16.45
C GLN A 6 9.41 -6.70 15.52
N THR A 7 8.36 -6.05 16.00
CA THR A 7 7.07 -5.84 15.34
C THR A 7 7.23 -4.83 14.19
N ASN A 8 8.00 -5.21 13.17
CA ASN A 8 7.88 -4.66 11.83
C ASN A 8 7.17 -5.73 11.00
N GLN A 9 5.87 -5.89 11.24
CA GLN A 9 5.02 -6.58 10.28
C GLN A 9 4.96 -5.66 9.05
N GLU A 10 5.90 -5.84 8.13
CA GLU A 10 5.79 -5.26 6.80
C GLU A 10 4.62 -5.96 6.12
N TYR A 11 3.46 -5.28 6.09
CA TYR A 11 2.29 -5.79 5.39
C TYR A 11 2.60 -5.75 3.91
N SER A 12 2.71 -6.92 3.28
CA SER A 12 2.99 -6.99 1.85
C SER A 12 1.99 -7.87 1.14
N VAL A 13 1.56 -7.44 -0.04
CA VAL A 13 0.63 -8.17 -0.90
C VAL A 13 1.27 -8.32 -2.29
N SER A 14 1.18 -9.51 -2.86
CA SER A 14 1.58 -9.76 -4.25
C SER A 14 0.32 -9.95 -5.08
N ILE A 15 0.07 -9.02 -6.01
CA ILE A 15 -1.14 -8.99 -6.84
C ILE A 15 -0.78 -8.31 -8.15
N THR A 16 -1.40 -8.65 -9.28
CA THR A 16 -1.17 -7.89 -10.52
C THR A 16 -2.04 -6.64 -10.55
N LEU A 17 -1.69 -5.66 -11.37
CA LEU A 17 -2.50 -4.44 -11.49
C LEU A 17 -3.88 -4.74 -12.11
N GLU A 18 -3.93 -5.72 -13.01
CA GLU A 18 -5.16 -6.21 -13.64
C GLU A 18 -6.08 -6.87 -12.60
N GLU A 19 -5.50 -7.67 -11.71
CA GLU A 19 -6.25 -8.32 -10.64
C GLU A 19 -6.75 -7.29 -9.61
N LEU A 20 -5.93 -6.29 -9.28
CA LEU A 20 -6.33 -5.18 -8.42
C LEU A 20 -7.50 -4.38 -9.03
N ALA A 21 -7.40 -4.02 -10.30
CA ALA A 21 -8.46 -3.32 -11.04
C ALA A 21 -9.76 -4.14 -11.07
N ARG A 22 -9.66 -5.45 -11.32
CA ARG A 22 -10.79 -6.38 -11.32
C ARG A 22 -11.48 -6.47 -9.95
N GLN A 23 -10.71 -6.59 -8.87
CA GLN A 23 -11.27 -6.72 -7.51
C GLN A 23 -11.89 -5.43 -6.98
N THR A 24 -11.37 -4.28 -7.41
CA THR A 24 -11.85 -2.95 -6.99
C THR A 24 -12.91 -2.39 -7.93
N CYS A 25 -13.22 -3.09 -9.03
CA CYS A 25 -14.15 -2.67 -10.07
C CYS A 25 -13.82 -1.29 -10.68
N ILE A 26 -12.53 -0.94 -10.77
CA ILE A 26 -12.05 0.30 -11.41
C ILE A 26 -11.31 -0.01 -12.71
N PRO A 27 -11.28 0.92 -13.69
CA PRO A 27 -10.46 0.79 -14.88
C PRO A 27 -8.97 0.60 -14.56
N LEU A 28 -8.26 -0.19 -15.40
CA LEU A 28 -6.83 -0.45 -15.22
C LEU A 28 -6.00 0.84 -15.21
N SER A 29 -6.39 1.85 -15.99
CA SER A 29 -5.76 3.18 -16.00
C SER A 29 -5.90 3.88 -14.66
N GLU A 30 -7.10 3.86 -14.06
CA GLU A 30 -7.36 4.47 -12.75
C GLU A 30 -6.62 3.72 -11.64
N ALA A 31 -6.59 2.37 -11.69
CA ALA A 31 -5.78 1.57 -10.78
C ALA A 31 -4.30 1.96 -10.84
N LYS A 32 -3.76 2.18 -12.04
CA LYS A 32 -2.37 2.61 -12.24
C LYS A 32 -2.09 3.97 -11.62
N GLU A 33 -2.99 4.93 -11.85
CA GLU A 33 -2.87 6.28 -11.30
C GLU A 33 -2.98 6.28 -9.78
N ALA A 34 -3.94 5.54 -9.23
CA ALA A 34 -4.11 5.40 -7.78
C ALA A 34 -2.87 4.79 -7.10
N ILE A 35 -2.31 3.71 -7.66
CA ILE A 35 -1.07 3.11 -7.14
C ILE A 35 0.08 4.12 -7.17
N LYS A 36 0.22 4.88 -8.26
CA LYS A 36 1.24 5.92 -8.37
C LYS A 36 1.07 7.00 -7.31
N GLU A 37 -0.14 7.48 -7.08
CA GLU A 37 -0.43 8.47 -6.03
C GLU A 37 -0.09 7.93 -4.63
N LEU A 38 -0.47 6.67 -4.34
CA LEU A 38 -0.16 6.04 -3.06
C LEU A 38 1.36 5.89 -2.84
N GLU A 39 2.13 5.61 -3.88
CA GLU A 39 3.59 5.52 -3.83
C GLU A 39 4.23 6.92 -3.63
N GLU A 40 3.78 7.94 -4.35
CA GLU A 40 4.22 9.33 -4.17
C GLU A 40 3.97 9.84 -2.74
N ARG A 41 2.86 9.42 -2.14
CA ARG A 41 2.49 9.72 -0.75
C ARG A 41 3.20 8.83 0.28
N LYS A 42 4.10 7.94 -0.16
CA LYS A 42 4.87 6.98 0.67
C LYS A 42 3.98 6.05 1.51
N LEU A 43 2.75 5.81 1.05
CA LEU A 43 1.80 4.89 1.68
C LEU A 43 2.06 3.45 1.27
N ILE A 44 2.58 3.26 0.06
CA ILE A 44 3.02 1.97 -0.44
C ILE A 44 4.41 2.09 -1.08
N THR A 45 5.05 0.95 -1.27
CA THR A 45 6.24 0.81 -2.12
C THR A 45 6.04 -0.37 -3.05
N VAL A 46 6.21 -0.15 -4.35
CA VAL A 46 6.02 -1.19 -5.37
C VAL A 46 7.37 -1.80 -5.75
N ILE A 47 7.52 -3.09 -5.52
CA ILE A 47 8.67 -3.86 -5.99
C ILE A 47 8.22 -4.67 -7.20
N SER A 48 8.69 -4.29 -8.38
CA SER A 48 8.42 -4.99 -9.64
C SER A 48 9.71 -5.56 -10.21
N HIS A 49 9.71 -6.86 -10.53
CA HIS A 49 10.75 -7.48 -11.35
C HIS A 49 10.14 -7.91 -12.69
N PRO A 50 10.91 -7.91 -13.80
CA PRO A 50 10.38 -8.15 -15.14
C PRO A 50 9.63 -9.47 -15.35
N LEU A 51 9.83 -10.46 -14.47
CA LEU A 51 9.28 -11.81 -14.56
C LEU A 51 8.51 -12.23 -13.30
N SER A 52 8.17 -11.29 -12.41
CA SER A 52 7.44 -11.60 -11.16
C SER A 52 6.18 -10.77 -11.01
N VAL A 53 5.19 -11.32 -10.31
CA VAL A 53 4.05 -10.54 -9.82
C VAL A 53 4.59 -9.39 -8.96
N PRO A 54 4.14 -8.14 -9.15
CA PRO A 54 4.60 -7.03 -8.35
C PRO A 54 4.18 -7.22 -6.89
N ARG A 55 5.07 -6.82 -5.99
CA ARG A 55 4.85 -6.87 -4.55
C ARG A 55 4.67 -5.46 -4.02
N TYR A 56 3.57 -5.22 -3.33
CA TYR A 56 3.23 -3.96 -2.69
C TYR A 56 3.55 -4.06 -1.21
N ILE A 57 4.43 -3.21 -0.71
CA ILE A 57 4.71 -3.07 0.72
C ILE A 57 3.86 -1.91 1.23
N ILE A 58 3.02 -2.17 2.24
CA ILE A 58 2.03 -1.24 2.77
C ILE A 58 2.55 -0.62 4.06
N ASN A 59 2.63 0.71 4.10
CA ASN A 59 3.03 1.46 5.27
C ASN A 59 1.81 1.84 6.12
N LEU A 60 1.32 0.88 6.92
CA LEU A 60 0.15 1.10 7.78
C LEU A 60 0.34 2.28 8.75
N LYS A 61 1.55 2.47 9.30
CA LYS A 61 1.83 3.58 10.23
C LYS A 61 1.57 4.94 9.57
N GLU A 62 2.01 5.10 8.33
CA GLU A 62 1.81 6.35 7.59
C GLU A 62 0.35 6.53 7.16
N ILE A 63 -0.33 5.45 6.77
CA ILE A 63 -1.77 5.46 6.46
C ILE A 63 -2.56 5.91 7.71
N GLU A 64 -2.29 5.31 8.86
CA GLU A 64 -2.92 5.66 10.14
C GLU A 64 -2.61 7.11 10.54
N ARG A 65 -1.37 7.57 10.36
CA ARG A 65 -0.97 8.95 10.64
C ARG A 65 -1.74 9.94 9.77
N GLN A 66 -1.85 9.68 8.46
CA GLN A 66 -2.60 10.54 7.54
C GLN A 66 -4.10 10.51 7.83
N ALA A 67 -4.68 9.35 8.10
CA ALA A 67 -6.09 9.21 8.47
C ALA A 67 -6.43 9.86 9.83
N GLY A 68 -5.53 9.74 10.82
CA GLY A 68 -5.68 10.37 12.13
C GLY A 68 -5.58 11.90 12.08
N THR A 69 -4.79 12.45 11.16
CA THR A 69 -4.70 13.91 10.93
C THR A 69 -6.01 14.50 10.39
N ILE A 70 -6.84 13.70 9.72
CA ILE A 70 -8.16 14.14 9.22
C ILE A 70 -9.17 14.27 10.37
N ARG A 71 -9.04 13.48 11.46
CA ARG A 71 -9.96 13.52 12.60
C ARG A 71 -9.80 14.75 13.51
N THR A 72 -8.66 15.44 13.48
CA THR A 72 -8.40 16.60 14.37
C THR A 72 -8.65 17.95 13.72
N ARG A 73 -9.08 18.00 12.44
CA ARG A 73 -9.43 19.26 11.73
C ARG A 73 -10.92 19.57 11.67
N GLY A 74 -11.75 18.86 12.43
CA GLY A 74 -13.20 19.07 12.52
C GLY A 74 -13.69 19.27 13.95
N ALA A 75 -12.96 20.05 14.75
CA ALA A 75 -13.39 20.54 16.07
C ALA A 75 -13.48 22.06 16.05
#